data_AF-W4RNM4-F1
#
_entry.id   AF-W4RNM4-F1
#
_cell.length_a   1.000
_cell.length_b   1.000
_cell.length_c   1.000
_cell.angle_alpha   90.00
_cell.angle_beta   90.00
_cell.angle_gamma   90.00
#
_symmetry.space_group_name_H-M   'P 1'
#
loop_
_entity.id
_entity.type
_entity.pdbx_description
1 polymer ?
#
loop_
_entity_poly.entity_id
_entity_poly.type
_entity_poly.pdbx_seq_one_letter_code
_entity_poly.pdbx_strand_id
1 'polypeptide(L)'
;MPDWSYHPLFKPWLSTLPGNAGREFIHRGMSTIAKFPGGRTFIEFLGHMSPSEKLHGNLFGLQFSSPVGLSGKIDPQLSGIEAFPNLGFGAIEVGPITKFPREPKTAGSLSITNDALILPEHAETIGLNATKNKLTKSRTVPVLIRLEEPQIIAEHLKDTGDAFIIEIDSIESIDDLTHIKTVLENKPVLLAIRHSAVADNLLKVKSASQFVDGIMIEEDRKLTAGTQVLPLQQTDGLIHALNMIKNEIDLPVVTSGGVAEPADALDLFEAGAELVFLSGGYVASGPGLPKRINEALLDKLGDERNELPGWIWYWLFGLFILIGGALVLFFSFTKVILFYDEAFMQMTRLELMAYNPNLYKFMSHDRMTLAGTMISGGFIYMQLALHGIRYGIHWARKAFNIGAITGFLGIILFFSDSVISTGCTVCSGSFCFLFTSWAT
;
A
#
# COMPACT_ATOMS: atom_id res chain seq x y z
N MET A 1 -5.13 -2.58 -2.11
CA MET A 1 -5.02 -2.81 -3.57
C MET A 1 -3.84 -2.02 -4.09
N PRO A 2 -3.05 -2.54 -5.04
CA PRO A 2 -1.96 -1.78 -5.63
C PRO A 2 -2.48 -0.65 -6.54
N ASP A 3 -1.72 0.44 -6.62
CA ASP A 3 -2.13 1.67 -7.33
C ASP A 3 -2.45 1.43 -8.81
N TRP A 4 -1.74 0.50 -9.47
CA TRP A 4 -1.94 0.16 -10.87
C TRP A 4 -3.33 -0.41 -11.18
N SER A 5 -4.00 -1.04 -10.22
CA SER A 5 -5.37 -1.54 -10.40
C SER A 5 -6.39 -0.59 -9.77
N TYR A 6 -6.03 0.04 -8.65
CA TYR A 6 -6.94 0.92 -7.93
C TYR A 6 -7.38 2.13 -8.77
N HIS A 7 -6.44 2.91 -9.31
CA HIS A 7 -6.78 4.14 -10.03
C HIS A 7 -7.54 3.92 -11.34
N PRO A 8 -7.17 2.98 -12.22
CA PRO A 8 -7.87 2.82 -13.50
C PRO A 8 -9.15 1.97 -13.41
N LEU A 9 -9.24 1.01 -12.48
CA LEU A 9 -10.38 0.08 -12.44
C LEU A 9 -11.34 0.36 -11.29
N PHE A 10 -10.82 0.44 -10.05
CA PHE A 10 -11.67 0.50 -8.87
C PHE A 10 -12.15 1.91 -8.54
N LYS A 11 -11.28 2.92 -8.61
CA LYS A 11 -11.62 4.31 -8.28
C LYS A 11 -12.79 4.85 -9.13
N PRO A 12 -12.85 4.64 -10.47
CA PRO A 12 -13.98 5.10 -11.28
C PRO A 12 -15.29 4.40 -10.87
N TRP A 13 -15.25 3.09 -10.63
CA TRP A 13 -16.43 2.34 -10.23
C TRP A 13 -16.91 2.71 -8.82
N LEU A 14 -15.99 2.77 -7.84
CA LEU A 14 -16.29 3.15 -6.46
C LEU A 14 -16.87 4.56 -6.34
N SER A 15 -16.47 5.48 -7.22
CA SER A 15 -17.01 6.84 -7.25
C SER A 15 -18.51 6.91 -7.57
N THR A 16 -19.11 5.83 -8.09
CA THR A 16 -20.55 5.73 -8.35
C THR A 16 -21.36 5.28 -7.14
N LEU A 17 -20.71 4.74 -6.10
CA LEU A 17 -21.37 4.27 -4.89
C LEU A 17 -21.43 5.37 -3.82
N PRO A 18 -22.44 5.38 -2.93
CA PRO A 18 -22.40 6.22 -1.73
C PRO A 18 -21.12 5.94 -0.93
N GLY A 19 -20.46 6.98 -0.41
CA GLY A 19 -19.12 6.83 0.18
C GLY A 19 -19.05 5.81 1.32
N ASN A 20 -20.08 5.73 2.17
CA ASN A 20 -20.14 4.73 3.24
C ASN A 20 -20.20 3.29 2.68
N ALA A 21 -20.97 3.06 1.61
CA ALA A 21 -21.13 1.76 0.99
C ALA A 21 -19.86 1.34 0.22
N GLY A 22 -19.26 2.26 -0.55
CA GLY A 22 -18.00 2.01 -1.24
C GLY A 22 -16.86 1.70 -0.26
N ARG A 23 -16.75 2.48 0.82
CA ARG A 23 -15.80 2.24 1.91
C ARG A 23 -15.99 0.86 2.53
N GLU A 24 -17.20 0.53 2.98
CA GLU A 24 -17.47 -0.75 3.64
C GLU A 24 -17.25 -1.95 2.71
N PHE A 25 -17.57 -1.82 1.43
CA PHE A 25 -17.27 -2.84 0.43
C PHE A 25 -15.76 -3.13 0.36
N ILE A 26 -14.93 -2.09 0.29
CA ILE A 26 -13.46 -2.22 0.25
C ILE A 26 -12.96 -2.83 1.57
N HIS A 27 -13.36 -2.28 2.71
CA HIS A 27 -12.86 -2.71 4.02
C HIS A 27 -13.22 -4.17 4.31
N ARG A 28 -14.48 -4.56 4.10
CA ARG A 28 -14.93 -5.94 4.29
C ARG A 28 -14.32 -6.88 3.28
N GLY A 29 -14.17 -6.46 2.01
CA GLY A 29 -13.49 -7.25 0.99
C GLY A 29 -12.05 -7.56 1.37
N MET A 30 -11.28 -6.53 1.76
CA MET A 30 -9.90 -6.70 2.21
C MET A 30 -9.77 -7.55 3.47
N SER A 31 -10.64 -7.32 4.47
CA SER A 31 -10.66 -8.10 5.71
C SER A 31 -11.01 -9.57 5.46
N THR A 32 -11.97 -9.83 4.58
CA THR A 32 -12.34 -11.19 4.18
C THR A 32 -11.14 -11.89 3.53
N ILE A 33 -10.48 -11.25 2.57
CA ILE A 33 -9.27 -11.79 1.94
C ILE A 33 -8.17 -12.04 2.99
N ALA A 34 -7.94 -11.10 3.91
CA ALA A 34 -6.91 -11.22 4.95
C ALA A 34 -7.15 -12.38 5.94
N LYS A 35 -8.42 -12.79 6.14
CA LYS A 35 -8.81 -13.91 7.02
C LYS A 35 -8.65 -15.28 6.37
N PHE A 36 -8.67 -15.37 5.04
CA PHE A 36 -8.48 -16.65 4.36
C PHE A 36 -7.02 -17.14 4.51
N PRO A 37 -6.78 -18.46 4.69
CA PRO A 37 -5.42 -19.02 4.74
C PRO A 37 -4.70 -18.74 3.42
N GLY A 38 -3.51 -18.12 3.49
CA GLY A 38 -2.76 -17.63 2.33
C GLY A 38 -3.24 -16.29 1.76
N GLY A 39 -4.32 -15.73 2.27
CA GLY A 39 -4.87 -14.45 1.82
C GLY A 39 -3.98 -13.24 2.13
N ARG A 40 -3.27 -13.26 3.27
CA ARG A 40 -2.22 -12.26 3.57
C ARG A 40 -1.10 -12.31 2.52
N THR A 41 -0.63 -13.51 2.18
CA THR A 41 0.37 -13.73 1.12
C THR A 41 -0.14 -13.26 -0.24
N PHE A 42 -1.44 -13.39 -0.52
CA PHE A 42 -2.05 -12.83 -1.73
C PHE A 42 -2.12 -11.30 -1.73
N ILE A 43 -2.43 -10.68 -0.58
CA ILE A 43 -2.41 -9.22 -0.42
C ILE A 43 -0.97 -8.68 -0.59
N GLU A 44 -0.02 -9.28 0.10
CA GLU A 44 1.42 -9.02 -0.08
C GLU A 44 1.85 -9.30 -1.53
N PHE A 45 1.22 -10.28 -2.19
CA PHE A 45 1.53 -10.60 -3.56
C PHE A 45 1.14 -9.45 -4.50
N LEU A 46 -0.07 -8.92 -4.34
CA LEU A 46 -0.61 -7.86 -5.18
C LEU A 46 0.04 -6.50 -4.90
N GLY A 47 0.30 -6.20 -3.64
CA GLY A 47 0.90 -4.94 -3.23
C GLY A 47 1.74 -5.18 -2.00
N HIS A 48 3.03 -5.48 -2.20
CA HIS A 48 3.99 -5.55 -1.10
C HIS A 48 4.09 -4.17 -0.49
N MET A 49 3.42 -3.97 0.64
CA MET A 49 3.29 -2.69 1.33
C MET A 49 3.79 -2.79 2.78
N SER A 50 4.42 -3.91 3.16
CA SER A 50 5.05 -4.04 4.47
C SER A 50 6.19 -3.02 4.59
N PRO A 51 6.24 -2.24 5.66
CA PRO A 51 7.30 -1.26 5.87
C PRO A 51 8.63 -1.98 6.14
N SER A 52 9.73 -1.31 5.83
CA SER A 52 11.08 -1.79 6.15
C SER A 52 11.33 -1.69 7.65
N GLU A 53 12.12 -2.62 8.20
CA GLU A 53 12.54 -2.59 9.62
C GLU A 53 13.27 -1.30 9.99
N LYS A 54 13.88 -0.61 9.02
CA LYS A 54 14.54 0.68 9.23
C LYS A 54 13.57 1.80 9.64
N LEU A 55 12.28 1.65 9.34
CA LEU A 55 11.22 2.58 9.72
C LEU A 55 10.58 2.22 11.07
N HIS A 56 11.00 1.11 11.69
CA HIS A 56 10.48 0.73 13.01
C HIS A 56 10.89 1.78 14.04
N GLY A 57 9.91 2.24 14.82
CA GLY A 57 10.09 3.24 15.86
C GLY A 57 9.51 2.78 17.19
N ASN A 58 10.03 3.32 18.28
CA ASN A 58 9.41 3.21 19.60
C ASN A 58 8.97 4.59 20.04
N LEU A 59 7.67 4.77 20.28
CA LEU A 59 7.11 6.01 20.80
C LEU A 59 6.09 5.69 21.88
N PHE A 60 6.09 6.46 22.98
CA PHE A 60 5.21 6.20 24.13
C PHE A 60 5.34 4.79 24.75
N GLY A 61 6.47 4.12 24.55
CA GLY A 61 6.67 2.72 24.96
C GLY A 61 5.98 1.69 24.04
N LEU A 62 5.43 2.12 22.90
CA LEU A 62 4.78 1.29 21.90
C LEU A 62 5.69 1.13 20.68
N GLN A 63 5.71 -0.08 20.09
CA GLN A 63 6.45 -0.35 18.86
C GLN A 63 5.58 -0.13 17.63
N PHE A 64 6.04 0.74 16.74
CA PHE A 64 5.39 1.06 15.48
C PHE A 64 6.19 0.46 14.33
N SER A 65 5.53 -0.23 13.40
CA SER A 65 6.19 -0.79 12.22
C SER A 65 6.47 0.25 11.13
N SER A 66 5.84 1.42 11.20
CA SER A 66 6.14 2.58 10.36
C SER A 66 5.68 3.84 11.08
N PRO A 67 6.22 5.02 10.72
CA PRO A 67 5.78 6.28 11.32
C PRO A 67 4.45 6.80 10.74
N VAL A 68 3.77 6.00 9.90
CA VAL A 68 2.53 6.38 9.22
C VAL A 68 1.34 5.64 9.83
N GLY A 69 0.39 6.39 10.38
CA GLY A 69 -0.85 5.86 10.99
C GLY A 69 -2.08 6.06 10.11
N LEU A 70 -3.16 5.32 10.41
CA LEU A 70 -4.48 5.54 9.81
C LEU A 70 -5.38 6.30 10.79
N SER A 71 -6.00 7.41 10.37
CA SER A 71 -6.94 8.14 11.22
C SER A 71 -8.28 7.39 11.41
N GLY A 72 -8.86 7.53 12.61
CA GLY A 72 -10.13 6.91 13.00
C GLY A 72 -11.33 7.38 12.18
N LYS A 73 -11.21 8.54 11.52
CA LYS A 73 -12.21 9.07 10.58
C LYS A 73 -12.46 8.14 9.39
N ILE A 74 -11.49 7.28 9.05
CA ILE A 74 -11.53 6.45 7.85
C ILE A 74 -12.28 5.14 8.05
N ASP A 75 -12.16 4.48 9.20
CA ASP A 75 -12.82 3.17 9.46
C ASP A 75 -13.70 3.19 10.72
N PRO A 76 -14.80 3.98 10.73
CA PRO A 76 -15.66 4.12 11.90
C PRO A 76 -16.35 2.80 12.30
N GLN A 77 -16.48 1.85 11.38
CA GLN A 77 -17.05 0.53 11.65
C GLN A 77 -16.02 -0.52 12.06
N LEU A 78 -14.71 -0.22 12.05
CA LEU A 78 -13.65 -1.20 12.31
C LEU A 78 -13.75 -2.43 11.40
N SER A 79 -14.17 -2.21 10.15
CA SER A 79 -14.35 -3.29 9.17
C SER A 79 -13.02 -3.68 8.52
N GLY A 80 -12.05 -2.77 8.47
CA GLY A 80 -10.75 -2.94 7.81
C GLY A 80 -9.57 -3.14 8.76
N ILE A 81 -9.78 -3.12 10.08
CA ILE A 81 -8.71 -3.12 11.10
C ILE A 81 -7.65 -4.22 10.93
N GLU A 82 -8.02 -5.42 10.46
CA GLU A 82 -7.08 -6.52 10.21
C GLU A 82 -6.31 -6.38 8.90
N ALA A 83 -6.81 -5.58 7.96
CA ALA A 83 -6.24 -5.41 6.63
C ALA A 83 -5.26 -4.24 6.54
N PHE A 84 -5.52 -3.12 7.23
CA PHE A 84 -4.69 -1.91 7.17
C PHE A 84 -3.21 -2.11 7.51
N PRO A 85 -2.80 -2.97 8.46
CA PRO A 85 -1.38 -3.22 8.71
C PRO A 85 -0.65 -3.74 7.47
N ASN A 86 -1.34 -4.52 6.63
CA ASN A 86 -0.79 -5.05 5.37
C ASN A 86 -0.70 -3.99 4.27
N LEU A 87 -1.19 -2.76 4.51
CA LEU A 87 -1.08 -1.62 3.60
C LEU A 87 0.08 -0.68 3.97
N GLY A 88 0.87 -0.98 4.99
CA GLY A 88 2.03 -0.16 5.39
C GLY A 88 1.76 0.83 6.52
N PHE A 89 0.58 0.76 7.14
CA PHE A 89 0.28 1.50 8.35
C PHE A 89 0.96 0.87 9.57
N GLY A 90 1.66 1.69 10.35
CA GLY A 90 2.33 1.29 11.58
C GLY A 90 1.51 1.51 12.83
N ALA A 91 0.40 2.24 12.73
CA ALA A 91 -0.57 2.48 13.80
C ALA A 91 -1.99 2.60 13.22
N ILE A 92 -3.00 2.32 14.05
CA ILE A 92 -4.40 2.56 13.68
C ILE A 92 -5.07 3.37 14.78
N GLU A 93 -5.66 4.51 14.41
CA GLU A 93 -6.57 5.25 15.27
C GLU A 93 -7.99 4.68 15.14
N VAL A 94 -8.68 4.54 16.27
CA VAL A 94 -10.06 4.04 16.38
C VAL A 94 -10.91 5.07 17.09
N GLY A 95 -12.00 5.48 16.44
CA GLY A 95 -12.96 6.40 17.01
C GLY A 95 -13.12 7.70 16.21
N PRO A 96 -13.87 8.67 16.75
CA PRO A 96 -14.31 8.77 18.15
C PRO A 96 -15.30 7.67 18.57
N ILE A 97 -15.09 7.13 19.77
CA ILE A 97 -16.00 6.15 20.38
C ILE A 97 -16.98 6.88 21.28
N THR A 98 -18.26 6.48 21.17
CA THR A 98 -19.37 6.92 22.01
C THR A 98 -19.95 5.75 22.79
N LYS A 99 -20.76 6.03 23.81
CA LYS A 99 -21.47 4.99 24.58
C LYS A 99 -22.41 4.15 23.70
N PHE A 100 -23.18 4.81 22.83
CA PHE A 100 -24.16 4.18 21.94
C PHE A 100 -23.80 4.37 20.47
N PRO A 101 -24.14 3.43 19.58
CA PRO A 101 -23.92 3.58 18.15
C PRO A 101 -24.58 4.86 17.60
N ARG A 102 -23.93 5.49 16.63
CA ARG A 102 -24.43 6.69 15.95
C ARG A 102 -24.34 6.47 14.44
N GLU A 103 -25.49 6.41 13.79
CA GLU A 103 -25.57 6.31 12.33
C GLU A 103 -25.56 7.70 11.69
N PRO A 104 -24.84 7.87 10.58
CA PRO A 104 -24.76 9.16 9.91
C PRO A 104 -26.04 9.44 9.10
N LYS A 105 -26.53 10.69 9.16
CA LYS A 105 -27.68 11.13 8.36
C LYS A 105 -27.36 11.25 6.87
N THR A 106 -26.10 11.55 6.55
CA THR A 106 -25.59 11.74 5.19
C THR A 106 -24.41 10.80 4.96
N ALA A 107 -24.16 10.39 3.73
CA ALA A 107 -22.96 9.63 3.41
C ALA A 107 -21.76 10.58 3.25
N GLY A 108 -20.58 10.14 3.69
CA GLY A 108 -19.35 10.85 3.37
C GLY A 108 -19.11 10.88 1.85
N SER A 109 -18.46 11.92 1.35
CA SER A 109 -18.10 12.04 -0.07
C SER A 109 -16.81 12.82 -0.25
N LEU A 110 -16.08 12.50 -1.31
CA LEU A 110 -14.91 13.27 -1.71
C LEU A 110 -15.33 14.28 -2.79
N SER A 111 -15.16 15.57 -2.51
CA SER A 111 -15.44 16.63 -3.48
C SER A 111 -14.18 17.00 -4.24
N ILE A 112 -14.15 16.69 -5.54
CA ILE A 112 -13.03 17.05 -6.43
C ILE A 112 -12.99 18.57 -6.65
N THR A 113 -14.14 19.22 -6.74
CA THR A 113 -14.22 20.67 -7.00
C THR A 113 -13.74 21.52 -5.83
N ASN A 114 -14.01 21.06 -4.61
CA ASN A 114 -13.65 21.78 -3.40
C ASN A 114 -12.36 21.26 -2.76
N ASP A 115 -11.71 20.27 -3.41
CA ASP A 115 -10.54 19.56 -2.90
C ASP A 115 -10.64 19.22 -1.41
N ALA A 116 -11.74 18.56 -1.05
CA ALA A 116 -12.13 18.34 0.33
C ALA A 116 -12.87 17.04 0.54
N LEU A 117 -12.64 16.41 1.70
CA LEU A 117 -13.47 15.33 2.21
C LEU A 117 -14.66 15.93 2.96
N ILE A 118 -15.87 15.59 2.51
CA ILE A 118 -17.12 15.98 3.15
C ILE A 118 -17.59 14.81 4.01
N LEU A 119 -17.66 15.03 5.32
CA LEU A 119 -18.14 14.07 6.29
C LEU A 119 -19.47 14.55 6.92
N PRO A 120 -20.24 13.64 7.53
CA PRO A 120 -21.42 14.01 8.31
C PRO A 120 -21.04 14.93 9.49
N GLU A 121 -21.96 15.76 9.96
CA GLU A 121 -21.73 16.66 11.10
C GLU A 121 -21.23 15.95 12.36
N HIS A 122 -21.72 14.73 12.60
CA HIS A 122 -21.27 13.89 13.70
C HIS A 122 -20.65 12.62 13.15
N ALA A 123 -19.53 12.21 13.75
CA ALA A 123 -18.82 11.00 13.36
C ALA A 123 -19.74 9.77 13.52
N GLU A 124 -19.69 8.90 12.50
CA GLU A 124 -20.27 7.57 12.57
C GLU A 124 -19.49 6.73 13.59
N THR A 125 -20.20 5.91 14.36
CA THR A 125 -19.55 5.03 15.33
C THR A 125 -20.44 3.84 15.65
N ILE A 126 -19.81 2.68 15.82
CA ILE A 126 -20.48 1.43 16.21
C ILE A 126 -20.75 1.34 17.71
N GLY A 127 -20.30 2.34 18.48
CA GLY A 127 -20.46 2.40 19.92
C GLY A 127 -19.51 1.48 20.70
N LEU A 128 -19.51 1.66 22.02
CA LEU A 128 -18.58 1.04 22.95
C LEU A 128 -18.57 -0.49 22.92
N ASN A 129 -19.75 -1.12 23.05
CA ASN A 129 -19.86 -2.58 23.18
C ASN A 129 -19.40 -3.31 21.90
N ALA A 130 -19.80 -2.81 20.73
CA ALA A 130 -19.40 -3.40 19.45
C ALA A 130 -17.89 -3.20 19.20
N THR A 131 -17.36 -2.03 19.55
CA THR A 131 -15.92 -1.75 19.49
C THR A 131 -15.13 -2.74 20.32
N LYS A 132 -15.50 -2.94 21.59
CA LYS A 132 -14.83 -3.90 22.49
C LYS A 132 -14.83 -5.33 21.93
N ASN A 133 -15.90 -5.75 21.26
CA ASN A 133 -16.00 -7.08 20.67
C ASN A 133 -15.13 -7.24 19.40
N LYS A 134 -14.99 -6.20 18.59
CA LYS A 134 -14.16 -6.23 17.36
C LYS A 134 -12.67 -6.10 17.68
N LEU A 135 -12.35 -5.36 18.73
CA LEU A 135 -11.00 -5.12 19.21
C LEU A 135 -10.44 -6.37 19.93
N THR A 136 -9.92 -7.33 19.17
CA THR A 136 -9.23 -8.53 19.72
C THR A 136 -7.84 -8.19 20.26
N LYS A 137 -7.27 -9.04 21.15
CA LYS A 137 -5.93 -8.81 21.75
C LYS A 137 -4.75 -9.11 20.81
N SER A 138 -4.95 -9.93 19.78
CA SER A 138 -3.87 -10.29 18.84
C SER A 138 -3.87 -9.31 17.67
N ARG A 139 -2.98 -8.32 17.72
CA ARG A 139 -2.83 -7.29 16.70
C ARG A 139 -1.37 -7.14 16.31
N THR A 140 -1.14 -6.74 15.07
CA THR A 140 0.20 -6.54 14.50
C THR A 140 0.72 -5.11 14.66
N VAL A 141 -0.17 -4.14 14.95
CA VAL A 141 0.17 -2.72 15.12
C VAL A 141 -0.58 -2.14 16.32
N PRO A 142 -0.04 -1.10 16.98
CA PRO A 142 -0.71 -0.41 18.07
C PRO A 142 -2.02 0.25 17.64
N VAL A 143 -2.99 0.27 18.54
CA VAL A 143 -4.29 0.92 18.35
C VAL A 143 -4.47 2.08 19.32
N LEU A 144 -4.68 3.27 18.77
CA LEU A 144 -4.94 4.49 19.52
C LEU A 144 -6.44 4.75 19.54
N ILE A 145 -7.06 4.86 20.71
CA ILE A 145 -8.51 5.02 20.83
C ILE A 145 -8.85 6.48 21.15
N ARG A 146 -9.64 7.11 20.27
CA ARG A 146 -10.20 8.45 20.50
C ARG A 146 -11.46 8.39 21.33
N LEU A 147 -11.48 9.16 22.42
CA LEU A 147 -12.56 9.20 23.40
C LEU A 147 -13.40 10.48 23.23
N GLU A 148 -14.70 10.33 22.93
CA GLU A 148 -15.66 11.46 22.92
C GLU A 148 -16.17 11.77 24.34
N GLU A 149 -16.40 10.72 25.16
CA GLU A 149 -16.80 10.80 26.57
C GLU A 149 -15.75 10.13 27.47
N PRO A 150 -14.60 10.80 27.76
CA PRO A 150 -13.42 10.15 28.31
C PRO A 150 -13.65 9.42 29.64
N GLN A 151 -14.42 10.02 30.55
CA GLN A 151 -14.64 9.49 31.88
C GLN A 151 -15.36 8.12 31.88
N ILE A 152 -16.35 7.92 30.99
CA ILE A 152 -17.15 6.69 30.94
C ILE A 152 -16.44 5.63 30.10
N ILE A 153 -15.84 6.04 28.98
CA ILE A 153 -15.36 5.12 27.95
C ILE A 153 -13.99 4.56 28.31
N ALA A 154 -13.12 5.35 28.97
CA ALA A 154 -11.78 4.92 29.36
C ALA A 154 -11.80 3.63 30.19
N GLU A 155 -12.67 3.55 31.20
CA GLU A 155 -12.77 2.39 32.09
C GLU A 155 -13.10 1.09 31.33
N HIS A 156 -13.93 1.19 30.29
CA HIS A 156 -14.43 0.03 29.56
C HIS A 156 -13.47 -0.47 28.46
N LEU A 157 -12.63 0.41 27.92
CA LEU A 157 -11.69 0.14 26.83
C LEU A 157 -10.22 0.09 27.24
N LYS A 158 -9.90 0.34 28.52
CA LYS A 158 -8.52 0.34 29.02
C LYS A 158 -7.76 -0.92 28.62
N ASP A 159 -8.39 -2.10 28.63
CA ASP A 159 -7.70 -3.36 28.30
C ASP A 159 -7.48 -3.58 26.80
N THR A 160 -8.13 -2.79 25.94
CA THR A 160 -8.20 -3.04 24.49
C THR A 160 -7.47 -2.03 23.62
N GLY A 161 -7.21 -0.81 24.12
CA GLY A 161 -6.44 0.22 23.43
C GLY A 161 -4.99 0.27 23.93
N ASP A 162 -4.05 0.63 23.05
CA ASP A 162 -2.63 0.77 23.40
C ASP A 162 -2.29 2.20 23.81
N ALA A 163 -2.93 3.20 23.19
CA ALA A 163 -2.93 4.59 23.64
C ALA A 163 -4.34 5.19 23.54
N PHE A 164 -4.54 6.36 24.15
CA PHE A 164 -5.82 7.07 24.16
C PHE A 164 -5.65 8.52 23.71
N ILE A 165 -6.63 9.02 22.95
CA ILE A 165 -6.63 10.39 22.43
C ILE A 165 -7.83 11.13 23.01
N ILE A 166 -7.58 12.32 23.57
CA ILE A 166 -8.58 13.18 24.20
C ILE A 166 -8.53 14.56 23.54
N GLU A 167 -9.67 15.09 23.09
CA GLU A 167 -9.75 16.43 22.51
C GLU A 167 -9.61 17.51 23.58
N ILE A 168 -8.85 18.58 23.30
CA ILE A 168 -8.69 19.69 24.24
C ILE A 168 -10.01 20.41 24.57
N ASP A 169 -10.96 20.37 23.64
CA ASP A 169 -12.29 20.96 23.79
C ASP A 169 -13.18 20.15 24.75
N SER A 170 -12.89 18.87 24.99
CA SER A 170 -13.66 18.03 25.92
C SER A 170 -13.16 18.10 27.37
N ILE A 171 -12.08 18.84 27.61
CA ILE A 171 -11.47 19.03 28.94
C ILE A 171 -11.93 20.38 29.50
N GLU A 172 -12.77 20.33 30.53
CA GLU A 172 -13.21 21.52 31.26
C GLU A 172 -12.16 21.95 32.30
N SER A 173 -11.52 20.99 32.95
CA SER A 173 -10.53 21.24 34.01
C SER A 173 -9.30 20.32 33.91
N ILE A 174 -8.19 20.72 34.53
CA ILE A 174 -6.98 19.87 34.61
C ILE A 174 -7.24 18.62 35.46
N ASP A 175 -8.13 18.71 36.45
CA ASP A 175 -8.47 17.59 37.33
C ASP A 175 -9.07 16.42 36.54
N ASP A 176 -9.82 16.69 35.47
CA ASP A 176 -10.36 15.65 34.57
C ASP A 176 -9.26 14.79 33.95
N LEU A 177 -8.15 15.41 33.52
CA LEU A 177 -7.01 14.70 32.94
C LEU A 177 -6.34 13.78 33.96
N THR A 178 -6.17 14.25 35.19
CA THR A 178 -5.56 13.43 36.27
C THR A 178 -6.41 12.21 36.60
N HIS A 179 -7.74 12.38 36.65
CA HIS A 179 -8.67 11.28 36.87
C HIS A 179 -8.61 10.26 35.73
N ILE A 180 -8.63 10.73 34.47
CA ILE A 180 -8.56 9.84 33.30
C ILE A 180 -7.23 9.08 33.27
N LYS A 181 -6.11 9.75 33.55
CA LYS A 181 -4.80 9.09 33.62
C LYS A 181 -4.77 8.01 34.70
N THR A 182 -5.41 8.27 35.84
CA THR A 182 -5.54 7.28 36.91
C THR A 182 -6.34 6.05 36.46
N VAL A 183 -7.44 6.26 35.72
CA VAL A 183 -8.27 5.16 35.17
C VAL A 183 -7.51 4.35 34.10
N LEU A 184 -6.71 5.04 33.28
CA LEU A 184 -5.90 4.44 32.21
C LEU A 184 -4.56 3.87 32.69
N GLU A 185 -4.25 4.04 33.99
CA GLU A 185 -3.05 3.53 34.66
C GLU A 185 -1.76 4.02 33.95
N ASN A 186 -1.01 3.09 33.32
CA ASN A 186 0.26 3.35 32.65
C ASN A 186 0.12 3.52 31.12
N LYS A 187 -1.10 3.63 30.60
CA LYS A 187 -1.28 3.73 29.14
C LYS A 187 -1.10 5.17 28.65
N PRO A 188 -0.41 5.37 27.52
CA PRO A 188 -0.14 6.70 27.02
C PRO A 188 -1.40 7.43 26.59
N VAL A 189 -1.47 8.72 26.94
CA VAL A 189 -2.56 9.63 26.63
C VAL A 189 -2.04 10.78 25.77
N LEU A 190 -2.71 11.03 24.65
CA LEU A 190 -2.41 12.11 23.73
C LEU A 190 -3.50 13.19 23.81
N LEU A 191 -3.07 14.45 23.84
CA LEU A 191 -3.96 15.60 23.76
C LEU A 191 -4.13 16.05 22.31
N ALA A 192 -5.35 15.94 21.78
CA ALA A 192 -5.70 16.36 20.44
C ALA A 192 -6.13 17.83 20.36
N ILE A 193 -5.57 18.57 19.40
CA ILE A 193 -5.92 19.96 19.12
C ILE A 193 -5.90 20.23 17.61
N ARG A 194 -6.86 21.02 17.12
CA ARG A 194 -6.89 21.49 15.73
C ARG A 194 -5.79 22.52 15.48
N HIS A 195 -5.12 22.46 14.32
CA HIS A 195 -3.97 23.34 14.04
C HIS A 195 -4.30 24.83 14.11
N SER A 196 -5.48 25.28 13.64
CA SER A 196 -5.90 26.68 13.76
C SER A 196 -6.11 27.15 15.19
N ALA A 197 -6.47 26.23 16.09
CA ALA A 197 -6.79 26.55 17.48
C ALA A 197 -5.55 26.60 18.39
N VAL A 198 -4.37 26.20 17.89
CA VAL A 198 -3.14 26.10 18.70
C VAL A 198 -2.71 27.45 19.25
N ALA A 199 -2.73 28.51 18.42
CA ALA A 199 -2.29 29.84 18.83
C ALA A 199 -3.12 30.38 20.00
N ASP A 200 -4.45 30.23 19.93
CA ASP A 200 -5.37 30.74 20.94
C ASP A 200 -5.39 29.90 22.23
N ASN A 201 -5.03 28.61 22.13
CA ASN A 201 -5.11 27.67 23.26
C ASN A 201 -3.74 27.26 23.82
N LEU A 202 -2.65 27.89 23.38
CA LEU A 202 -1.28 27.48 23.73
C LEU A 202 -1.04 27.38 25.24
N LEU A 203 -1.58 28.31 26.04
CA LEU A 203 -1.49 28.28 27.50
C LEU A 203 -2.24 27.07 28.11
N LYS A 204 -3.41 26.75 27.56
CA LYS A 204 -4.21 25.58 27.98
C LYS A 204 -3.48 24.28 27.62
N VAL A 205 -2.93 24.19 26.40
CA VAL A 205 -2.12 23.06 25.93
C VAL A 205 -0.89 22.89 26.83
N LYS A 206 -0.17 23.97 27.14
CA LYS A 206 1.03 23.94 28.00
C LYS A 206 0.71 23.44 29.41
N SER A 207 -0.41 23.88 29.98
CA SER A 207 -0.86 23.41 31.29
C SER A 207 -1.25 21.93 31.27
N ALA A 208 -1.99 21.51 30.25
CA ALA A 208 -2.41 20.11 30.06
C ALA A 208 -1.23 19.18 29.72
N SER A 209 -0.18 19.70 29.07
CA SER A 209 1.01 18.93 28.64
C SER A 209 1.73 18.25 29.80
N GLN A 210 1.61 18.77 31.03
CA GLN A 210 2.22 18.17 32.22
C GLN A 210 1.58 16.82 32.61
N PHE A 211 0.39 16.52 32.08
CA PHE A 211 -0.39 15.34 32.43
C PHE A 211 -0.55 14.36 31.28
N VAL A 212 -0.17 14.72 30.06
CA VAL A 212 -0.26 13.86 28.88
C VAL A 212 1.13 13.44 28.41
N ASP A 213 1.18 12.40 27.59
CA ASP A 213 2.45 11.79 27.14
C ASP A 213 2.82 12.24 25.71
N GLY A 214 1.88 12.85 24.98
CA GLY A 214 2.09 13.43 23.66
C GLY A 214 0.98 14.40 23.23
N ILE A 215 1.22 15.12 22.14
CA ILE A 215 0.26 16.06 21.54
C ILE A 215 -0.07 15.61 20.12
N MET A 216 -1.34 15.64 19.76
CA MET A 216 -1.83 15.32 18.42
C MET A 216 -2.39 16.58 17.76
N ILE A 217 -1.77 17.04 16.68
CA ILE A 217 -2.21 18.19 15.90
C ILE A 217 -3.07 17.72 14.73
N GLU A 218 -4.28 18.22 14.64
CA GLU A 218 -5.27 17.77 13.66
C GLU A 218 -5.57 18.80 12.59
N GLU A 219 -5.92 18.30 11.41
CA GLU A 219 -6.52 19.09 10.35
C GLU A 219 -7.81 19.80 10.81
N ASP A 220 -8.04 20.98 10.25
CA ASP A 220 -9.25 21.75 10.50
C ASP A 220 -10.45 21.16 9.75
N ARG A 221 -11.62 21.49 10.28
CA ARG A 221 -12.93 21.14 9.72
C ARG A 221 -13.83 22.37 9.72
N LYS A 222 -14.51 22.62 8.60
CA LYS A 222 -15.53 23.67 8.46
C LYS A 222 -16.92 23.06 8.57
N LEU A 223 -17.69 23.46 9.57
CA LEU A 223 -19.08 23.05 9.73
C LEU A 223 -19.96 23.81 8.73
N THR A 224 -20.65 23.09 7.84
CA THR A 224 -21.56 23.65 6.84
C THR A 224 -22.86 22.83 6.82
N ALA A 225 -23.97 23.45 7.22
CA ALA A 225 -25.33 22.92 7.04
C ALA A 225 -25.50 21.40 7.28
N GLY A 226 -25.06 20.89 8.44
CA GLY A 226 -25.18 19.47 8.79
C GLY A 226 -24.09 18.55 8.24
N THR A 227 -23.00 19.13 7.71
CA THR A 227 -21.80 18.41 7.25
C THR A 227 -20.53 19.09 7.77
N GLN A 228 -19.44 18.34 7.80
CA GLN A 228 -18.09 18.84 8.03
C GLN A 228 -17.30 18.76 6.73
N VAL A 229 -16.66 19.86 6.34
CA VAL A 229 -15.79 19.92 5.17
C VAL A 229 -14.35 19.96 5.67
N LEU A 230 -13.56 18.96 5.27
CA LEU A 230 -12.15 18.82 5.61
C LEU A 230 -11.33 19.05 4.33
N PRO A 231 -10.74 20.24 4.13
CA PRO A 231 -9.84 20.50 3.02
C PRO A 231 -8.69 19.49 3.00
N LEU A 232 -8.30 19.01 1.81
CA LEU A 232 -7.21 18.03 1.69
C LEU A 232 -5.83 18.67 1.92
N GLN A 233 -5.64 19.89 1.41
CA GLN A 233 -4.39 20.65 1.56
C GLN A 233 -4.39 21.45 2.86
N GLN A 234 -3.70 20.93 3.87
CA GLN A 234 -3.54 21.60 5.18
C GLN A 234 -2.13 21.46 5.77
N THR A 235 -1.17 20.91 5.00
CA THR A 235 0.21 20.65 5.43
C THR A 235 0.87 21.88 6.05
N ASP A 236 0.79 23.04 5.40
CA ASP A 236 1.42 24.29 5.90
C ASP A 236 0.88 24.72 7.26
N GLY A 237 -0.44 24.60 7.47
CA GLY A 237 -1.09 24.94 8.74
C GLY A 237 -0.65 23.99 9.85
N LEU A 238 -0.54 22.70 9.53
CA LEU A 238 -0.01 21.68 10.44
C LEU A 238 1.45 21.94 10.80
N ILE A 239 2.31 22.27 9.82
CA ILE A 239 3.72 22.61 10.05
C ILE A 239 3.84 23.84 10.95
N HIS A 240 3.05 24.88 10.70
CA HIS A 240 3.04 26.08 11.53
C HIS A 240 2.65 25.76 12.99
N ALA A 241 1.57 24.99 13.18
CA ALA A 241 1.14 24.55 14.50
C ALA A 241 2.16 23.65 15.21
N LEU A 242 2.80 22.75 14.46
CA LEU A 242 3.85 21.86 14.96
C LEU A 242 5.05 22.64 15.47
N ASN A 243 5.53 23.62 14.71
CA ASN A 243 6.61 24.51 15.12
C ASN A 243 6.27 25.31 16.38
N MET A 244 5.04 25.83 16.50
CA MET A 244 4.59 26.53 17.71
C MET A 244 4.62 25.63 18.95
N ILE A 245 4.14 24.38 18.83
CA ILE A 245 4.11 23.44 19.95
C ILE A 245 5.52 22.99 20.33
N LYS A 246 6.35 22.60 19.35
CA LYS A 246 7.73 22.13 19.58
C LYS A 246 8.63 23.20 20.22
N ASN A 247 8.38 24.48 19.95
CA ASN A 247 9.14 25.57 20.56
C ASN A 247 8.81 25.79 22.04
N GLU A 248 7.61 25.38 22.49
CA GLU A 248 7.10 25.71 23.83
C GLU A 248 6.92 24.49 24.75
N ILE A 249 6.84 23.30 24.16
CA ILE A 249 6.50 22.04 24.84
C ILE A 249 7.45 20.93 24.38
N ASP A 250 8.16 20.34 25.34
CA ASP A 250 9.07 19.21 25.12
C ASP A 250 8.31 17.88 25.27
N LEU A 251 7.42 17.60 24.31
CA LEU A 251 6.73 16.32 24.19
C LEU A 251 6.76 15.84 22.73
N PRO A 252 6.60 14.52 22.49
CA PRO A 252 6.37 14.03 21.16
C PRO A 252 5.06 14.60 20.58
N VAL A 253 5.12 14.99 19.33
CA VAL A 253 4.00 15.57 18.58
C VAL A 253 3.69 14.70 17.37
N VAL A 254 2.45 14.27 17.28
CA VAL A 254 1.93 13.51 16.14
C VAL A 254 0.96 14.39 15.37
N THR A 255 0.82 14.16 14.07
CA THR A 255 -0.12 14.92 13.24
C THR A 255 -1.21 14.01 12.69
N SER A 256 -2.38 14.58 12.36
CA SER A 256 -3.49 13.84 11.78
C SER A 256 -4.22 14.63 10.70
N GLY A 257 -4.15 14.11 9.48
CA GLY A 257 -4.72 14.69 8.29
C GLY A 257 -3.79 15.65 7.56
N GLY A 258 -4.34 16.33 6.55
CA GLY A 258 -3.59 17.30 5.72
C GLY A 258 -2.52 16.70 4.79
N VAL A 259 -2.41 15.38 4.67
CA VAL A 259 -1.40 14.69 3.83
C VAL A 259 -2.06 14.03 2.63
N ALA A 260 -1.83 14.55 1.43
CA ALA A 260 -2.34 14.00 0.18
C ALA A 260 -1.23 13.27 -0.61
N GLU A 261 0.03 13.67 -0.47
CA GLU A 261 1.14 13.06 -1.19
C GLU A 261 2.37 12.80 -0.30
N PRO A 262 3.36 12.03 -0.76
CA PRO A 262 4.55 11.73 0.04
C PRO A 262 5.33 12.97 0.49
N ALA A 263 5.37 14.03 -0.32
CA ALA A 263 6.05 15.27 0.01
C ALA A 263 5.46 15.92 1.27
N ASP A 264 4.13 16.02 1.37
CA ASP A 264 3.45 16.55 2.56
C ASP A 264 3.87 15.82 3.85
N ALA A 265 3.97 14.49 3.79
CA ALA A 265 4.38 13.70 4.94
C ALA A 265 5.85 13.98 5.31
N LEU A 266 6.74 14.03 4.31
CA LEU A 266 8.16 14.34 4.53
C LEU A 266 8.33 15.72 5.18
N ASP A 267 7.60 16.73 4.73
CA ASP A 267 7.66 18.08 5.30
C ASP A 267 7.20 18.10 6.77
N LEU A 268 6.17 17.32 7.12
CA LEU A 268 5.74 17.16 8.52
C LEU A 268 6.79 16.45 9.38
N PHE A 269 7.43 15.40 8.87
CA PHE A 269 8.52 14.71 9.57
C PHE A 269 9.75 15.64 9.73
N GLU A 270 10.06 16.45 8.72
CA GLU A 270 11.14 17.46 8.78
C GLU A 270 10.87 18.56 9.81
N ALA A 271 9.61 18.99 9.92
CA ALA A 271 9.17 19.94 10.93
C ALA A 271 9.11 19.33 12.35
N GLY A 272 9.39 18.02 12.49
CA GLY A 272 9.58 17.35 13.78
C GLY A 272 8.39 16.53 14.28
N ALA A 273 7.44 16.16 13.41
CA ALA A 273 6.40 15.20 13.78
C ALA A 273 7.01 13.80 13.94
N GLU A 274 6.67 13.08 15.02
CA GLU A 274 7.14 11.71 15.23
C GLU A 274 6.27 10.66 14.53
N LEU A 275 4.97 10.93 14.38
CA LEU A 275 4.01 10.09 13.64
C LEU A 275 3.05 10.97 12.83
N VAL A 276 2.62 10.45 11.68
CA VAL A 276 1.68 11.13 10.78
C VAL A 276 0.48 10.20 10.49
N PHE A 277 -0.71 10.60 10.91
CA PHE A 277 -1.96 9.87 10.67
C PHE A 277 -2.67 10.37 9.41
N LEU A 278 -2.99 9.47 8.49
CA LEU A 278 -3.63 9.83 7.22
C LEU A 278 -5.16 9.83 7.34
N SER A 279 -5.80 10.85 6.75
CA SER A 279 -7.26 11.02 6.73
C SER A 279 -7.79 11.24 5.29
N GLY A 280 -8.31 12.43 4.95
CA GLY A 280 -8.93 12.74 3.67
C GLY A 280 -7.99 12.54 2.49
N GLY A 281 -6.71 12.90 2.64
CA GLY A 281 -5.74 12.70 1.57
C GLY A 281 -5.49 11.22 1.24
N TYR A 282 -5.63 10.31 2.21
CA TYR A 282 -5.63 8.87 1.93
C TYR A 282 -6.84 8.43 1.09
N VAL A 283 -8.03 8.99 1.33
CA VAL A 283 -9.22 8.71 0.52
C VAL A 283 -9.03 9.21 -0.92
N ALA A 284 -8.43 10.38 -1.08
CA ALA A 284 -8.18 10.98 -2.40
C ALA A 284 -7.10 10.24 -3.19
N SER A 285 -5.98 9.95 -2.53
CA SER A 285 -4.78 9.38 -3.13
C SER A 285 -4.80 7.87 -3.22
N GLY A 286 -5.66 7.21 -2.44
CA GLY A 286 -5.87 5.77 -2.50
C GLY A 286 -4.95 4.95 -1.60
N PRO A 287 -5.14 3.62 -1.61
CA PRO A 287 -4.55 2.69 -0.66
C PRO A 287 -3.01 2.63 -0.70
N GLY A 288 -2.36 3.00 -1.81
CA GLY A 288 -0.89 2.98 -1.92
C GLY A 288 -0.18 4.18 -1.29
N LEU A 289 -0.89 5.21 -0.82
CA LEU A 289 -0.28 6.38 -0.18
C LEU A 289 0.67 6.04 0.99
N PRO A 290 0.30 5.23 2.01
CA PRO A 290 1.21 4.87 3.11
C PRO A 290 2.51 4.23 2.62
N LYS A 291 2.43 3.36 1.61
CA LYS A 291 3.62 2.76 1.00
C LYS A 291 4.50 3.80 0.34
N ARG A 292 3.93 4.70 -0.48
CA ARG A 292 4.69 5.76 -1.16
C ARG A 292 5.40 6.68 -0.15
N ILE A 293 4.75 6.98 0.98
CA ILE A 293 5.37 7.73 2.09
C ILE A 293 6.54 6.95 2.70
N ASN A 294 6.34 5.67 3.04
CA ASN A 294 7.39 4.82 3.60
C ASN A 294 8.59 4.68 2.66
N GLU A 295 8.35 4.48 1.36
CA GLU A 295 9.43 4.42 0.35
C GLU A 295 10.19 5.75 0.24
N ALA A 296 9.49 6.89 0.29
CA ALA A 296 10.12 8.20 0.27
C ALA A 296 10.97 8.47 1.54
N LEU A 297 10.50 8.03 2.70
CA LEU A 297 11.27 8.09 3.95
C LEU A 297 12.54 7.23 3.89
N LEU A 298 12.45 6.03 3.31
CA LEU A 298 13.61 5.15 3.16
C LEU A 298 14.66 5.70 2.21
N ASP A 299 14.23 6.30 1.09
CA ASP A 299 15.14 6.95 0.15
C ASP A 299 15.90 8.10 0.83
N LYS A 300 15.21 8.88 1.67
CA LYS A 300 15.81 9.97 2.46
C LYS A 300 16.78 9.48 3.54
N LEU A 301 16.50 8.33 4.16
CA LEU A 301 17.40 7.68 5.12
C LEU A 301 18.68 7.13 4.47
N GLY A 302 18.85 7.29 3.15
CA GLY A 302 20.02 6.86 2.42
C GLY A 302 20.13 5.35 2.41
N ASP A 303 19.01 4.64 2.21
CA ASP A 303 19.03 3.19 2.00
C ASP A 303 19.87 2.91 0.73
N GLU A 304 21.17 2.65 0.94
CA GLU A 304 22.06 2.18 -0.12
C GLU A 304 21.37 0.98 -0.75
N ARG A 305 20.93 1.14 -2.00
CA ARG A 305 20.16 0.11 -2.70
C ARG A 305 21.04 -1.12 -2.82
N ASN A 306 20.90 -2.02 -1.86
CA ASN A 306 21.71 -3.23 -1.79
C ASN A 306 21.46 -4.03 -3.05
N GLU A 307 22.53 -4.25 -3.82
CA GLU A 307 22.44 -5.05 -5.03
C GLU A 307 22.10 -6.48 -4.66
N LEU A 308 20.99 -6.98 -5.20
CA LEU A 308 20.60 -8.35 -4.92
C LEU A 308 21.59 -9.33 -5.53
N PRO A 309 22.14 -10.28 -4.76
CA PRO A 309 23.00 -11.31 -5.32
C PRO A 309 22.23 -12.11 -6.37
N GLY A 310 22.83 -12.29 -7.54
CA GLY A 310 22.22 -13.04 -8.65
C GLY A 310 21.33 -12.22 -9.60
N TRP A 311 21.19 -10.90 -9.43
CA TRP A 311 20.47 -10.03 -10.39
C TRP A 311 21.00 -10.18 -11.83
N ILE A 312 22.29 -10.48 -11.97
CA ILE A 312 22.95 -10.69 -13.26
C ILE A 312 22.36 -11.86 -14.04
N TRP A 313 21.85 -12.91 -13.39
CA TRP A 313 21.22 -14.05 -14.06
C TRP A 313 19.93 -13.66 -14.76
N TYR A 314 19.16 -12.74 -14.16
CA TYR A 314 17.98 -12.16 -14.79
C TYR A 314 18.34 -11.35 -16.03
N TRP A 315 19.43 -10.59 -15.96
CA TRP A 315 19.92 -9.82 -17.09
C TRP A 315 20.43 -10.73 -18.23
N LEU A 316 21.20 -11.77 -17.88
CA LEU A 316 21.70 -12.78 -18.84
C LEU A 316 20.56 -13.53 -19.53
N PHE A 317 19.49 -13.84 -18.80
CA PHE A 317 18.30 -14.44 -19.41
C PHE A 317 17.69 -13.55 -20.49
N GLY A 318 17.51 -12.25 -20.20
CA GLY A 318 17.05 -11.27 -21.20
C GLY A 318 18.02 -11.17 -22.40
N LEU A 319 19.32 -11.21 -22.13
CA LEU A 319 20.36 -11.23 -23.17
C LEU A 319 20.24 -12.47 -24.08
N PHE A 320 20.04 -13.66 -23.52
CA PHE A 320 19.89 -14.89 -24.32
C PHE A 320 18.63 -14.87 -25.18
N ILE A 321 17.51 -14.34 -24.67
CA ILE A 321 16.29 -14.13 -25.48
C ILE A 321 16.59 -13.17 -26.63
N LEU A 322 17.30 -12.06 -26.37
CA LEU A 322 17.67 -11.08 -27.38
C LEU A 322 18.57 -11.69 -28.46
N ILE A 323 19.59 -12.46 -28.07
CA ILE A 323 20.48 -13.17 -29.00
C ILE A 323 19.68 -14.19 -29.82
N GLY A 324 18.81 -14.97 -29.17
CA GLY A 324 17.93 -15.92 -29.86
C GLY A 324 17.05 -15.22 -30.90
N GLY A 325 16.42 -14.10 -30.53
CA GLY A 325 15.63 -13.30 -31.46
C GLY A 325 16.45 -12.72 -32.61
N ALA A 326 17.66 -12.23 -32.35
CA ALA A 326 18.58 -11.75 -33.38
C ALA A 326 19.02 -12.86 -34.36
N LEU A 327 19.25 -14.07 -33.86
CA LEU A 327 19.55 -15.24 -34.70
C LEU A 327 18.35 -15.62 -35.58
N VAL A 328 17.14 -15.68 -35.00
CA VAL A 328 15.92 -15.94 -35.78
C VAL A 328 15.70 -14.85 -36.83
N LEU A 329 15.95 -13.59 -36.50
CA LEU A 329 15.87 -12.48 -37.45
C LEU A 329 16.87 -12.64 -38.60
N PHE A 330 18.12 -12.97 -38.28
CA PHE A 330 19.16 -13.23 -39.28
C PHE A 330 18.78 -14.38 -40.23
N PHE A 331 18.27 -15.49 -39.69
CA PHE A 331 17.79 -16.61 -40.52
C PHE A 331 16.54 -16.25 -41.33
N SER A 332 15.66 -15.41 -40.80
CA SER A 332 14.47 -14.92 -41.52
C SER A 332 14.84 -14.13 -42.77
N PHE A 333 15.96 -13.39 -42.75
CA PHE A 333 16.45 -12.68 -43.93
C PHE A 333 17.23 -13.57 -44.92
N THR A 334 17.90 -14.61 -44.43
CA THR A 334 18.82 -15.43 -45.25
C THR A 334 18.16 -16.70 -45.81
N LYS A 335 17.40 -17.45 -44.99
CA LYS A 335 16.82 -18.76 -45.33
C LYS A 335 15.41 -18.89 -44.75
N VAL A 336 14.40 -18.58 -45.57
CA VAL A 336 12.99 -18.59 -45.15
C VAL A 336 12.41 -20.01 -44.97
N ILE A 337 12.92 -21.03 -45.67
CA ILE A 337 12.47 -22.43 -45.53
C ILE A 337 13.62 -23.24 -44.94
N LEU A 338 13.37 -23.90 -43.80
CA LEU A 338 14.34 -24.76 -43.11
C LEU A 338 14.20 -26.21 -43.61
N PHE A 339 15.25 -27.00 -43.40
CA PHE A 339 15.28 -28.41 -43.83
C PHE A 339 14.11 -29.23 -43.25
N TYR A 340 13.70 -28.94 -42.01
CA TYR A 340 12.58 -29.66 -41.41
C TYR A 340 11.23 -29.29 -42.06
N ASP A 341 11.07 -28.07 -42.59
CA ASP A 341 9.85 -27.64 -43.28
C ASP A 341 9.68 -28.45 -44.58
N GLU A 342 10.77 -28.65 -45.33
CA GLU A 342 10.78 -29.47 -46.55
C GLU A 342 10.55 -30.95 -46.23
N ALA A 343 11.13 -31.45 -45.14
CA ALA A 343 10.92 -32.82 -44.69
C ALA A 343 9.49 -33.08 -44.23
N PHE A 344 8.85 -32.13 -43.54
CA PHE A 344 7.47 -32.23 -43.08
C PHE A 344 6.47 -32.13 -44.23
N MET A 345 6.69 -31.19 -45.14
CA MET A 345 5.82 -30.96 -46.30
C MET A 345 6.06 -31.98 -47.42
N GLN A 346 7.16 -32.74 -47.36
CA GLN A 346 7.63 -33.66 -48.41
C GLN A 346 7.74 -32.99 -49.80
N MET A 347 8.02 -31.69 -49.81
CA MET A 347 8.11 -30.86 -51.00
C MET A 347 9.37 -30.01 -50.94
N THR A 348 10.05 -29.85 -52.07
CA THR A 348 11.19 -28.95 -52.18
C THR A 348 10.73 -27.49 -52.14
N ARG A 349 11.61 -26.57 -51.72
CA ARG A 349 11.34 -25.13 -51.76
C ARG A 349 10.80 -24.61 -53.10
N LEU A 350 11.30 -25.13 -54.23
CA LEU A 350 10.87 -24.69 -55.56
C LEU A 350 9.42 -25.12 -55.86
N GLU A 351 9.05 -26.34 -55.49
CA GLU A 351 7.69 -26.86 -55.66
C GLU A 351 6.69 -26.10 -54.77
N LEU A 352 7.10 -25.76 -53.55
CA LEU A 352 6.31 -24.96 -52.61
C LEU A 352 6.04 -23.54 -53.11
N MET A 353 7.06 -22.88 -53.66
CA MET A 353 6.93 -21.55 -54.24
C MET A 353 6.10 -21.56 -55.54
N ALA A 354 6.17 -22.64 -56.32
CA ALA A 354 5.32 -22.84 -57.49
C ALA A 354 3.85 -23.09 -57.12
N TYR A 355 3.59 -23.79 -56.01
CA TYR A 355 2.24 -24.08 -55.54
C TYR A 355 1.51 -22.84 -55.02
N ASN A 356 2.16 -22.05 -54.14
CA ASN A 356 1.58 -20.80 -53.67
C ASN A 356 2.68 -19.80 -53.26
N PRO A 357 2.88 -18.70 -54.00
CA PRO A 357 3.92 -17.72 -53.70
C PRO A 357 3.66 -16.93 -52.40
N ASN A 358 2.42 -16.92 -51.89
CA ASN A 358 2.08 -16.23 -50.64
C ASN A 358 2.50 -17.02 -49.39
N LEU A 359 2.64 -18.35 -49.50
CA LEU A 359 3.06 -19.22 -48.39
C LEU A 359 4.47 -18.85 -47.89
N TYR A 360 5.38 -18.56 -48.83
CA TYR A 360 6.72 -18.07 -48.52
C TYR A 360 6.69 -16.76 -47.72
N LYS A 361 5.88 -15.79 -48.17
CA LYS A 361 5.75 -14.48 -47.50
C LYS A 361 5.15 -14.65 -46.11
N PHE A 362 4.14 -15.51 -45.97
CA PHE A 362 3.50 -15.82 -44.69
C PHE A 362 4.49 -16.42 -43.68
N MET A 363 5.26 -17.43 -44.08
CA MET A 363 6.29 -18.04 -43.20
C MET A 363 7.37 -17.05 -42.80
N SER A 364 7.82 -16.19 -43.72
CA SER A 364 8.80 -15.15 -43.40
C SER A 364 8.24 -14.11 -42.43
N HIS A 365 6.97 -13.73 -42.58
CA HIS A 365 6.30 -12.78 -41.70
C HIS A 365 6.18 -13.33 -40.27
N ASP A 366 5.79 -14.59 -40.12
CA ASP A 366 5.64 -15.22 -38.80
C ASP A 366 6.97 -15.27 -38.03
N ARG A 367 8.06 -15.68 -38.69
CA ARG A 367 9.40 -15.71 -38.06
C ARG A 367 9.93 -14.31 -37.76
N MET A 368 9.69 -13.35 -38.64
CA MET A 368 10.11 -11.98 -38.41
C MET A 368 9.33 -11.35 -37.24
N THR A 369 8.05 -11.69 -37.11
CA THR A 369 7.20 -11.26 -35.98
C THR A 369 7.67 -11.90 -34.67
N LEU A 370 7.95 -13.21 -34.66
CA LEU A 370 8.53 -13.91 -33.51
C LEU A 370 9.89 -13.33 -33.12
N ALA A 371 10.77 -13.07 -34.09
CA ALA A 371 12.07 -12.48 -33.83
C ALA A 371 11.94 -11.07 -33.22
N GLY A 372 11.04 -10.24 -33.76
CA GLY A 372 10.77 -8.91 -33.23
C GLY A 372 10.24 -8.94 -31.80
N THR A 373 9.30 -9.84 -31.47
CA THR A 373 8.78 -9.99 -30.10
C THR A 373 9.84 -10.51 -29.13
N MET A 374 10.69 -11.45 -29.55
CA MET A 374 11.81 -11.92 -28.75
C MET A 374 12.84 -10.82 -28.48
N ILE A 375 13.25 -10.05 -29.49
CA ILE A 375 14.22 -8.95 -29.30
C ILE A 375 13.64 -7.89 -28.35
N SER A 376 12.38 -7.49 -28.55
CA SER A 376 11.69 -6.54 -27.69
C SER A 376 11.58 -7.05 -26.24
N GLY A 377 11.13 -8.30 -26.07
CA GLY A 377 11.03 -8.93 -24.76
C GLY A 377 12.38 -9.07 -24.06
N GLY A 378 13.43 -9.43 -24.79
CA GLY A 378 14.81 -9.48 -24.29
C GLY A 378 15.27 -8.13 -23.74
N PHE A 379 15.04 -7.04 -24.50
CA PHE A 379 15.36 -5.69 -24.03
C PHE A 379 14.57 -5.32 -22.76
N ILE A 380 13.26 -5.58 -22.73
CA ILE A 380 12.42 -5.32 -21.54
C ILE A 380 12.94 -6.10 -20.33
N TYR A 381 13.24 -7.39 -20.48
CA TYR A 381 13.77 -8.21 -19.38
C TYR A 381 15.14 -7.71 -18.89
N MET A 382 16.02 -7.29 -19.78
CA MET A 382 17.30 -6.68 -19.41
C MET A 382 17.11 -5.37 -18.63
N GLN A 383 16.19 -4.51 -19.06
CA GLN A 383 15.90 -3.25 -18.36
C GLN A 383 15.26 -3.47 -16.99
N LEU A 384 14.32 -4.43 -16.89
CA LEU A 384 13.73 -4.86 -15.62
C LEU A 384 14.79 -5.43 -14.67
N ALA A 385 15.73 -6.21 -15.19
CA ALA A 385 16.82 -6.74 -14.39
C ALA A 385 17.75 -5.64 -13.87
N LEU A 386 18.16 -4.72 -14.75
CA LEU A 386 19.14 -3.68 -14.43
C LEU A 386 18.62 -2.59 -13.49
N HIS A 387 17.39 -2.12 -13.72
CA HIS A 387 16.81 -1.00 -12.97
C HIS A 387 15.84 -1.45 -11.87
N GLY A 388 15.31 -2.66 -11.97
CA GLY A 388 14.34 -3.21 -11.02
C GLY A 388 14.95 -4.26 -10.11
N ILE A 389 15.24 -5.43 -10.67
CA ILE A 389 15.65 -6.62 -9.90
C ILE A 389 16.99 -6.40 -9.20
N ARG A 390 17.93 -5.65 -9.80
CA ARG A 390 19.20 -5.28 -9.17
C ARG A 390 18.99 -4.63 -7.80
N TYR A 391 17.96 -3.78 -7.67
CA TYR A 391 17.72 -2.96 -6.48
C TYR A 391 16.53 -3.43 -5.63
N GLY A 392 16.15 -4.71 -5.71
CA GLY A 392 15.10 -5.22 -4.82
C GLY A 392 13.67 -4.92 -5.23
N ILE A 393 13.44 -4.32 -6.41
CA ILE A 393 12.11 -3.92 -6.82
C ILE A 393 11.24 -5.16 -7.10
N HIS A 394 10.38 -5.48 -6.14
CA HIS A 394 9.63 -6.72 -6.10
C HIS A 394 8.68 -6.90 -7.29
N TRP A 395 8.02 -5.82 -7.74
CA TRP A 395 7.13 -5.90 -8.91
C TRP A 395 7.90 -6.26 -10.19
N ALA A 396 9.13 -5.73 -10.35
CA ALA A 396 9.97 -6.03 -11.50
C ALA A 396 10.39 -7.51 -11.50
N ARG A 397 10.77 -8.04 -10.33
CA ARG A 397 11.06 -9.48 -10.16
C ARG A 397 9.85 -10.35 -10.48
N LYS A 398 8.65 -9.96 -10.05
CA LYS A 398 7.42 -10.70 -10.35
C LYS A 398 7.02 -10.66 -11.81
N ALA A 399 7.02 -9.47 -12.42
CA ALA A 399 6.73 -9.31 -13.84
C ALA A 399 7.66 -10.19 -14.68
N PHE A 400 8.95 -10.20 -14.32
CA PHE A 400 9.94 -11.09 -14.92
C PHE A 400 9.59 -12.56 -14.72
N ASN A 401 9.41 -13.01 -13.46
CA ASN A 401 9.21 -14.43 -13.14
C ASN A 401 7.93 -14.98 -13.76
N ILE A 402 6.82 -14.25 -13.69
CA ILE A 402 5.54 -14.67 -14.26
C ILE A 402 5.66 -14.77 -15.78
N GLY A 403 6.27 -13.78 -16.44
CA GLY A 403 6.51 -13.80 -17.88
C GLY A 403 7.40 -14.98 -18.29
N ALA A 404 8.52 -15.17 -17.61
CA ALA A 404 9.45 -16.26 -17.87
C ALA A 404 8.81 -17.64 -17.65
N ILE A 405 8.15 -17.86 -16.51
CA ILE A 405 7.48 -19.13 -16.18
C ILE A 405 6.40 -19.47 -17.20
N THR A 406 5.54 -18.49 -17.54
CA THR A 406 4.47 -18.69 -18.54
C THR A 406 5.06 -19.03 -19.91
N GLY A 407 6.12 -18.34 -20.32
CA GLY A 407 6.83 -18.62 -21.57
C GLY A 407 7.45 -20.02 -21.60
N PHE A 408 8.12 -20.43 -20.52
CA PHE A 408 8.72 -21.78 -20.43
C PHE A 408 7.69 -22.90 -20.37
N LEU A 409 6.55 -22.69 -19.69
CA LEU A 409 5.45 -23.65 -19.69
C LEU A 409 4.96 -23.95 -21.10
N GLY A 410 4.86 -22.94 -21.97
CA GLY A 410 4.51 -23.13 -23.37
C GLY A 410 5.51 -24.03 -24.11
N ILE A 411 6.81 -23.84 -23.86
CA ILE A 411 7.88 -24.67 -24.46
C ILE A 411 7.79 -26.11 -23.96
N ILE A 412 7.57 -26.32 -22.65
CA ILE A 412 7.47 -27.65 -22.05
C ILE A 412 6.26 -28.41 -22.62
N LEU A 413 5.11 -27.74 -22.79
CA LEU A 413 3.91 -28.33 -23.39
C LEU A 413 4.15 -28.75 -24.86
N PHE A 414 4.87 -27.94 -25.63
CA PHE A 414 5.23 -28.30 -27.00
C PHE A 414 6.12 -29.56 -27.06
N PHE A 415 7.08 -29.69 -26.13
CA PHE A 415 7.90 -30.88 -26.04
C PHE A 415 7.13 -32.08 -25.50
N SER A 416 6.13 -31.92 -24.62
CA SER A 416 5.35 -33.07 -24.14
C SER A 416 4.55 -33.74 -25.26
N ASP A 417 3.99 -32.96 -26.19
CA ASP A 417 3.28 -33.52 -27.35
C ASP A 417 4.24 -34.19 -28.34
N SER A 418 5.47 -33.66 -28.46
CA SER A 418 6.51 -34.22 -29.33
C SER A 418 7.13 -35.51 -28.76
N VAL A 419 7.36 -35.56 -27.44
CA VAL A 419 8.02 -36.68 -26.74
C VAL A 419 7.10 -37.89 -26.57
N ILE A 420 5.77 -37.71 -26.58
CA ILE A 420 4.84 -38.84 -26.64
C ILE A 420 4.97 -39.60 -28.00
N SER A 421 5.47 -38.95 -29.05
CA SER A 421 5.72 -39.60 -30.35
C SER A 421 7.14 -40.17 -30.53
N THR A 422 8.14 -39.66 -29.81
CA THR A 422 9.54 -40.10 -29.93
C THR A 422 10.18 -40.18 -28.55
N GLY A 423 10.32 -41.41 -28.04
CA GLY A 423 10.87 -41.71 -26.72
C GLY A 423 12.33 -41.27 -26.55
N CYS A 424 12.56 -40.02 -26.16
CA CYS A 424 13.87 -39.48 -25.85
C CYS A 424 13.89 -38.92 -24.41
N THR A 425 14.31 -39.76 -23.47
CA THR A 425 14.27 -39.53 -22.01
C THR A 425 15.44 -38.68 -21.48
N VAL A 426 16.26 -38.07 -22.34
CA VAL A 426 17.56 -37.49 -21.92
C VAL A 426 17.51 -35.98 -21.62
N CYS A 427 16.52 -35.24 -22.15
CA CYS A 427 16.45 -33.79 -21.93
C CYS A 427 15.76 -33.34 -20.62
N SER A 428 15.07 -34.23 -19.91
CA SER A 428 14.33 -33.88 -18.69
C SER A 428 15.24 -33.71 -17.44
N GLY A 429 16.40 -34.36 -17.40
CA GLY A 429 17.28 -34.38 -16.21
C GLY A 429 18.07 -33.09 -15.97
N SER A 430 18.51 -32.41 -17.03
CA SER A 430 19.38 -31.22 -16.90
C SER A 430 18.60 -29.91 -16.68
N PHE A 431 17.35 -29.82 -17.16
CA PHE A 431 16.49 -28.65 -16.93
C PHE A 431 15.93 -28.59 -15.51
N CYS A 432 15.77 -29.75 -14.84
CA CYS A 432 15.26 -29.83 -13.47
C CYS A 432 16.27 -29.30 -12.44
N PHE A 433 17.57 -29.42 -12.72
CA PHE A 433 18.65 -28.93 -11.82
C PHE A 433 18.77 -27.40 -11.79
N LEU A 434 18.40 -26.70 -12.86
CA LEU A 434 18.35 -25.24 -12.88
C LEU A 434 17.18 -24.70 -12.03
N PHE A 435 16.09 -25.47 -11.89
CA PHE A 435 14.91 -25.08 -11.09
C PHE A 435 15.13 -25.22 -9.59
N THR A 436 15.87 -26.23 -9.13
CA THR A 436 16.15 -26.42 -7.69
C THR A 436 17.13 -25.39 -7.13
N SER A 437 18.00 -24.80 -7.96
CA SER A 437 18.89 -23.71 -7.54
C SER A 437 18.28 -22.31 -7.71
N TRP A 438 17.12 -22.18 -8.37
CA TRP A 438 16.38 -20.92 -8.55
C TRP A 438 15.28 -20.70 -7.49
N ALA A 439 14.93 -21.76 -6.73
CA ALA A 439 13.85 -21.77 -5.76
C ALA A 439 14.31 -21.52 -4.30
N THR A 440 15.62 -21.36 -4.08
CA THR A 440 16.24 -20.87 -2.84
C THR A 440 16.89 -19.54 -3.11
#